data_AF-A0A9W5VT00-F1
#
_entry.id   AF-A0A9W5VT00-F1
#
_cell.length_a   1.000
_cell.length_b   1.000
_cell.length_c   1.000
_cell.angle_alpha   90.00
_cell.angle_beta   90.00
_cell.angle_gamma   90.00
#
_symmetry.space_group_name_H-M   'P 1'
#
loop_
_entity.id
_entity.type
_entity.pdbx_description
1 polymer ?
#
loop_
_entity_poly.entity_id
_entity_poly.type
_entity_poly.pdbx_seq_one_letter_code
_entity_poly.pdbx_strand_id
1 'polypeptide(L)'
;MLDRAFVVMMNPKNGQVLSMAGKRLVEKDGKMEVEDYALGTLTSSYELGSTVKGATVLTGFETNAITPGTHFYDAPMKFKGTKEKKSWKNFGDIDDLRALQVSSNVYMFNIALKIAGVGYVKNSSLDIKQEYFDKMRYYFRQFGLGVQTGIDLPNETAGQIGRKDNQPGFLLDYSIGQYDTYTPLQLAQYISTIANGGYRMKPQIVQEIREQTVQKDEVGKVVQSIEPVVLNRIDMKQEYINQVKEGFRKVFQEGDGTGVRAFQKAPYKPAGKTGTAQTVYGGENEIGRNAKGDRRECYNLTLAGYAPYDDPEVAFSVVVPWVENDKSGINSDIGKEVLDAYFDLKNKRLTGEAPKTDVSKEK
;
A
#
# COMPACT_ATOMS: atom_id res chain seq x y z
N MET A 1 9.20 5.11 -19.45
CA MET A 1 9.21 4.15 -18.33
C MET A 1 9.65 4.91 -17.10
N LEU A 2 8.98 4.68 -15.98
CA LEU A 2 8.41 5.69 -15.09
C LEU A 2 7.66 6.75 -15.90
N ASP A 3 6.35 6.85 -15.70
CA ASP A 3 5.53 7.89 -16.33
C ASP A 3 4.60 8.58 -15.34
N ARG A 4 4.53 8.16 -14.08
CA ARG A 4 3.63 8.75 -13.09
C ARG A 4 4.06 8.41 -11.67
N ALA A 5 3.55 9.18 -10.72
CA ALA A 5 3.68 8.93 -9.29
C ALA A 5 2.44 9.45 -8.56
N PHE A 6 2.08 8.77 -7.47
CA PHE A 6 0.90 9.08 -6.67
C PHE A 6 1.23 9.13 -5.18
N VAL A 7 0.57 10.06 -4.48
CA VAL A 7 0.56 10.14 -3.02
C VAL A 7 -0.88 10.33 -2.55
N VAL A 8 -1.26 9.59 -1.51
CA VAL A 8 -2.49 9.82 -0.75
C VAL A 8 -2.13 9.93 0.72
N MET A 9 -2.69 10.93 1.41
CA MET A 9 -2.59 11.09 2.85
C MET A 9 -4.00 11.21 3.43
N MET A 10 -4.27 10.51 4.53
CA MET A 10 -5.55 10.58 5.23
C MET A 10 -5.33 10.51 6.74
N ASN A 11 -6.24 11.10 7.51
CA ASN A 11 -6.26 10.89 8.95
C ASN A 11 -6.88 9.51 9.24
N PRO A 12 -6.18 8.63 9.97
CA PRO A 12 -6.62 7.26 10.13
C PRO A 12 -7.84 7.11 11.04
N LYS A 13 -8.05 8.05 11.97
CA LYS A 13 -9.11 7.98 12.99
C LYS A 13 -10.47 8.43 12.46
N ASN A 14 -10.49 9.35 11.49
CA ASN A 14 -11.73 9.97 11.02
C ASN A 14 -11.96 9.85 9.50
N GLY A 15 -11.02 9.29 8.74
CA GLY A 15 -11.18 9.12 7.29
C GLY A 15 -11.00 10.39 6.46
N GLN A 16 -10.68 11.53 7.07
CA GLN A 16 -10.47 12.77 6.33
C GLN A 16 -9.29 12.61 5.36
N VAL A 17 -9.52 12.86 4.08
CA VAL A 17 -8.46 12.95 3.08
C VAL A 17 -7.71 14.27 3.28
N LEU A 18 -6.41 14.17 3.53
CA LEU A 18 -5.53 15.32 3.74
C LEU A 18 -4.86 15.75 2.43
N SER A 19 -4.57 14.80 1.55
CA SER A 19 -3.98 15.04 0.23
C SER A 19 -4.25 13.89 -0.71
N MET A 20 -4.55 14.21 -1.97
CA MET A 20 -4.55 13.30 -3.11
C MET A 20 -3.78 13.97 -4.23
N ALA A 21 -2.57 13.48 -4.48
CA ALA A 21 -1.68 14.01 -5.49
C ALA A 21 -1.30 12.91 -6.47
N GLY A 22 -1.24 13.29 -7.75
CA GLY A 22 -0.78 12.42 -8.82
C GLY A 22 -0.17 13.28 -9.90
N LYS A 23 0.98 12.87 -10.44
CA LYS A 23 1.60 13.51 -11.60
C LYS A 23 1.83 12.44 -12.66
N ARG A 24 1.68 12.81 -13.93
CA ARG A 24 2.02 11.93 -15.06
C ARG A 24 2.81 12.68 -16.12
N LEU A 25 3.65 11.96 -16.84
CA LEU A 25 4.38 12.43 -18.01
C LEU A 25 3.56 12.12 -19.25
N VAL A 26 3.28 13.15 -20.06
CA VAL A 26 2.55 13.03 -21.32
C VAL A 26 3.37 13.67 -22.42
N GLU A 27 3.40 13.04 -23.60
CA GLU A 27 3.99 13.64 -24.79
C GLU A 27 2.94 14.51 -25.50
N LYS A 28 3.26 15.80 -25.70
CA LYS A 28 2.47 16.73 -26.50
C LYS A 28 3.40 17.44 -27.49
N ASP A 29 3.03 17.40 -28.76
CA ASP A 29 3.78 18.05 -29.84
C ASP A 29 5.29 17.73 -29.83
N GLY A 30 5.64 16.47 -29.51
CA GLY A 30 7.02 15.99 -29.44
C GLY A 30 7.81 16.42 -28.19
N LYS A 31 7.14 17.01 -27.19
CA LYS A 31 7.73 17.38 -25.90
C LYS A 31 7.08 16.63 -24.75
N MET A 32 7.90 16.22 -23.78
CA MET A 32 7.40 15.63 -22.54
C MET A 32 6.98 16.72 -21.57
N GLU A 33 5.72 16.67 -21.14
CA GLU A 33 5.14 17.58 -20.13
C GLU A 33 4.71 16.81 -18.89
N VAL A 34 4.76 17.48 -17.73
CA VAL A 34 4.21 16.96 -16.48
C VAL A 34 2.79 17.49 -16.32
N GLU A 35 1.81 16.60 -16.19
CA GLU A 35 0.42 16.93 -15.94
C GLU A 35 -0.06 16.47 -14.57
N ASP A 36 -1.05 17.19 -14.04
CA ASP A 36 -1.82 16.73 -12.88
C ASP A 36 -2.66 15.51 -13.22
N TYR A 37 -2.54 14.50 -12.36
CA TYR A 37 -3.29 13.27 -12.43
C TYR A 37 -3.75 12.80 -11.04
N ALA A 38 -4.20 13.75 -10.21
CA ALA A 38 -4.66 13.50 -8.85
C ALA A 38 -5.75 12.42 -8.77
N LEU A 39 -6.72 12.43 -9.70
CA LEU A 39 -7.78 11.41 -9.77
C LEU A 39 -7.25 10.01 -10.12
N GLY A 40 -6.01 9.88 -10.62
CA GLY A 40 -5.34 8.59 -10.79
C GLY A 40 -5.21 7.81 -9.47
N THR A 41 -5.21 8.49 -8.33
CA THR A 41 -5.19 7.88 -6.99
C THR A 41 -6.39 6.98 -6.67
N LEU A 42 -7.53 7.18 -7.35
CA LEU A 42 -8.75 6.38 -7.17
C LEU A 42 -9.24 5.70 -8.46
N THR A 43 -8.73 6.11 -9.62
CA THR A 43 -9.14 5.60 -10.94
C THR A 43 -8.14 4.63 -11.57
N SER A 44 -6.89 4.61 -11.11
CA SER A 44 -5.85 3.67 -11.57
C SER A 44 -5.48 2.66 -10.48
N SER A 45 -5.22 1.42 -10.89
CA SER A 45 -4.80 0.34 -10.01
C SER A 45 -3.51 -0.32 -10.50
N TYR A 46 -2.72 -0.82 -9.54
CA TYR A 46 -1.40 -1.41 -9.78
C TYR A 46 -1.18 -2.62 -8.87
N GLU A 47 -0.31 -3.55 -9.25
CA GLU A 47 0.20 -4.53 -8.31
C GLU A 47 1.01 -3.78 -7.25
N LEU A 48 0.57 -3.83 -6.00
CA LEU A 48 1.18 -3.05 -4.92
C LEU A 48 2.37 -3.75 -4.26
N GLY A 49 2.59 -5.02 -4.57
CA GLY A 49 3.71 -5.80 -4.04
C GLY A 49 3.67 -5.90 -2.52
N SER A 50 4.85 -5.93 -1.90
CA SER A 50 5.01 -6.30 -0.49
C SER A 50 4.36 -5.37 0.55
N THR A 51 3.74 -4.25 0.16
CA THR A 51 2.99 -3.38 1.08
C THR A 51 1.81 -4.10 1.72
N VAL A 52 1.21 -5.08 1.03
CA VAL A 52 0.03 -5.82 1.51
C VAL A 52 0.35 -6.94 2.51
N LYS A 53 1.63 -7.20 2.80
CA LYS A 53 2.04 -8.34 3.64
C LYS A 53 1.49 -8.32 5.07
N GLY A 54 1.15 -7.14 5.59
CA GLY A 54 0.42 -7.03 6.86
C GLY A 54 -0.95 -7.71 6.80
N ALA A 55 -1.70 -7.53 5.70
CA ALA A 55 -2.96 -8.25 5.48
C ALA A 55 -2.75 -9.77 5.40
N THR A 56 -1.69 -10.22 4.71
CA THR A 56 -1.34 -11.65 4.63
C THR A 56 -1.03 -12.24 6.01
N VAL A 57 -0.22 -11.56 6.82
CA VAL A 57 0.13 -12.00 8.18
C VAL A 57 -1.09 -12.03 9.09
N LEU A 58 -1.91 -10.97 9.09
CA LEU A 58 -3.17 -10.92 9.85
C LEU A 58 -4.14 -12.03 9.44
N THR A 59 -4.25 -12.30 8.14
CA THR A 59 -5.05 -13.42 7.63
C THR A 59 -4.50 -14.76 8.12
N GLY A 60 -3.18 -14.92 8.15
CA GLY A 60 -2.52 -16.11 8.68
C GLY A 60 -2.86 -16.35 10.15
N PHE A 61 -2.87 -15.31 10.98
CA PHE A 61 -3.28 -15.39 12.38
C PHE A 61 -4.76 -15.73 12.54
N GLU A 62 -5.63 -15.02 11.83
CA GLU A 62 -7.10 -15.20 11.95
C GLU A 62 -7.56 -16.59 11.52
N THR A 63 -6.90 -17.15 10.51
CA THR A 63 -7.21 -18.49 10.01
C THR A 63 -6.53 -19.61 10.80
N ASN A 64 -5.78 -19.29 11.86
CA ASN A 64 -4.91 -20.19 12.61
C ASN A 64 -3.86 -20.91 11.74
N ALA A 65 -3.53 -20.36 10.57
CA ALA A 65 -2.45 -20.88 9.73
C ALA A 65 -1.09 -20.64 10.40
N ILE A 66 -0.95 -19.55 11.15
CA ILE A 66 0.19 -19.26 12.01
C ILE A 66 -0.28 -18.62 13.33
N THR A 67 0.58 -18.60 14.33
CA THR A 67 0.44 -17.78 15.55
C THR A 67 1.58 -16.76 15.63
N PRO A 68 1.45 -15.65 16.38
CA PRO A 68 2.56 -14.73 16.61
C PRO A 68 3.82 -15.47 17.08
N GLY A 69 4.98 -15.14 16.51
CA GLY A 69 6.23 -15.84 16.75
C GLY A 69 6.39 -17.17 16.01
N THR A 70 5.53 -17.52 15.04
CA THR A 70 5.74 -18.71 14.21
C THR A 70 6.99 -18.53 13.35
N HIS A 71 7.91 -19.50 13.42
CA HIS A 71 9.14 -19.50 12.63
C HIS A 71 8.99 -20.27 11.31
N PHE A 72 9.58 -19.73 10.25
CA PHE A 72 9.85 -20.44 9.00
C PHE A 72 11.27 -20.21 8.53
N TYR A 73 11.86 -21.26 7.95
CA TYR A 73 13.12 -21.14 7.25
C TYR A 73 12.91 -20.53 5.86
N ASP A 74 13.46 -19.33 5.61
CA ASP A 74 13.41 -18.64 4.33
C ASP A 74 14.35 -19.28 3.31
N ALA A 75 13.85 -20.31 2.60
CA ALA A 75 14.53 -20.95 1.49
C ALA A 75 13.76 -20.82 0.18
N PRO A 76 14.45 -20.75 -0.99
CA PRO A 76 13.80 -20.81 -2.29
C PRO A 76 12.88 -22.03 -2.43
N MET A 77 11.65 -21.80 -2.89
CA MET A 77 10.66 -22.83 -3.17
C MET A 77 10.65 -23.13 -4.67
N LYS A 78 10.93 -24.38 -5.03
CA LYS A 78 10.81 -24.92 -6.38
C LYS A 78 9.59 -25.83 -6.50
N PHE A 79 8.71 -25.52 -7.46
CA PHE A 79 7.58 -26.36 -7.85
C PHE A 79 7.84 -26.99 -9.22
N LYS A 80 7.11 -28.08 -9.52
CA LYS A 80 7.25 -28.81 -10.78
C LYS A 80 6.99 -27.89 -11.97
N GLY A 81 7.96 -27.78 -12.88
CA GLY A 81 7.82 -27.02 -14.13
C GLY A 81 7.87 -25.49 -14.01
N THR A 82 8.10 -24.92 -12.82
CA THR A 82 8.15 -23.46 -12.62
C THR A 82 9.57 -22.95 -12.38
N LYS A 83 9.81 -21.64 -12.49
CA LYS A 83 10.99 -21.01 -11.87
C LYS A 83 10.89 -21.10 -10.33
N GLU A 84 12.03 -20.95 -9.66
CA GLU A 84 12.04 -20.86 -8.19
C GLU A 84 11.36 -19.57 -7.73
N LYS A 85 10.52 -19.67 -6.71
CA LYS A 85 9.98 -18.53 -5.97
C LYS A 85 10.82 -18.33 -4.71
N LYS A 86 11.32 -17.12 -4.50
CA LYS A 86 12.24 -16.81 -3.39
C LYS A 86 12.07 -15.38 -2.88
N SER A 87 12.57 -15.14 -1.68
CA SER A 87 12.85 -13.80 -1.18
C SER A 87 14.04 -13.19 -1.93
N TRP A 88 14.22 -11.87 -1.84
CA TRP A 88 15.33 -11.17 -2.49
C TRP A 88 16.71 -11.59 -1.95
N LYS A 89 16.74 -12.18 -0.76
CA LYS A 89 17.86 -12.86 -0.12
C LYS A 89 17.32 -14.00 0.77
N ASN A 90 18.16 -14.99 1.08
CA ASN A 90 17.87 -15.99 2.12
C ASN A 90 18.11 -15.38 3.51
N PHE A 91 17.12 -15.48 4.40
CA PHE A 91 17.16 -14.92 5.75
C PHE A 91 17.35 -15.95 6.86
N GLY A 92 17.46 -17.24 6.52
CA GLY A 92 17.51 -18.32 7.49
C GLY A 92 16.17 -18.47 8.20
N ASP A 93 16.21 -18.88 9.47
CA ASP A 93 15.02 -19.04 10.29
C ASP A 93 14.53 -17.69 10.82
N ILE A 94 13.28 -17.34 10.51
CA ILE A 94 12.71 -16.04 10.81
C ILE A 94 11.26 -16.16 11.31
N ASP A 95 10.86 -15.27 12.22
CA ASP A 95 9.48 -15.10 12.67
C ASP A 95 8.70 -14.09 11.81
N ASP A 96 7.44 -13.83 12.16
CA ASP A 96 6.55 -12.89 11.47
C ASP A 96 7.08 -11.44 11.52
N LEU A 97 7.65 -11.03 12.65
CA LEU A 97 8.21 -9.68 12.83
C LEU A 97 9.41 -9.47 11.90
N ARG A 98 10.35 -10.42 11.90
CA ARG A 98 11.50 -10.42 11.02
C ARG A 98 11.08 -10.53 9.56
N ALA A 99 10.09 -11.36 9.24
CA ALA A 99 9.56 -11.50 7.89
C ALA A 99 8.96 -10.20 7.35
N LEU A 100 8.22 -9.44 8.16
CA LEU A 100 7.74 -8.10 7.79
C LEU A 100 8.91 -7.13 7.62
N GLN A 101 9.83 -7.08 8.60
CA GLN A 101 11.01 -6.20 8.63
C GLN A 101 11.84 -6.27 7.35
N VAL A 102 12.20 -7.48 6.92
CA VAL A 102 13.04 -7.71 5.72
C VAL A 102 12.22 -7.98 4.45
N SER A 103 10.90 -7.96 4.57
CA SER A 103 9.99 -8.24 3.46
C SER A 103 10.21 -9.63 2.84
N SER A 104 10.30 -10.69 3.67
CA SER A 104 10.38 -12.07 3.18
C SER A 104 9.18 -12.43 2.31
N ASN A 105 9.41 -12.96 1.12
CA ASN A 105 8.35 -13.53 0.27
C ASN A 105 8.05 -14.97 0.69
N VAL A 106 9.08 -15.73 1.04
CA VAL A 106 8.96 -17.15 1.41
C VAL A 106 8.09 -17.33 2.66
N TYR A 107 8.18 -16.43 3.64
CA TYR A 107 7.30 -16.46 4.81
C TYR A 107 5.81 -16.33 4.41
N MET A 108 5.50 -15.42 3.47
CA MET A 108 4.15 -15.20 2.96
C MET A 108 3.65 -16.40 2.15
N PHE A 109 4.54 -17.04 1.38
CA PHE A 109 4.22 -18.28 0.67
C PHE A 109 3.87 -19.40 1.66
N ASN A 110 4.63 -19.54 2.76
CA ASN A 110 4.29 -20.51 3.81
C ASN A 110 2.93 -20.23 4.45
N ILE A 111 2.59 -18.95 4.71
CA ILE A 111 1.24 -18.58 5.18
C ILE A 111 0.19 -19.04 4.18
N ALA A 112 0.34 -18.69 2.90
CA ALA A 112 -0.63 -19.04 1.86
C ALA A 112 -0.81 -20.56 1.71
N LEU A 113 0.29 -21.32 1.73
CA LEU A 113 0.26 -22.78 1.69
C LEU A 113 -0.44 -23.38 2.92
N LYS A 114 -0.17 -22.86 4.11
CA LYS A 114 -0.85 -23.30 5.35
C LYS A 114 -2.34 -22.95 5.36
N ILE A 115 -2.73 -21.77 4.88
CA ILE A 115 -4.16 -21.40 4.69
C ILE A 115 -4.84 -22.41 3.75
N ALA A 116 -4.14 -22.82 2.68
CA ALA A 116 -4.62 -23.81 1.72
C ALA A 116 -4.56 -25.26 2.24
N GLY A 117 -3.99 -25.51 3.43
CA GLY A 117 -3.79 -26.86 3.94
C GLY A 117 -2.81 -27.71 3.13
N VAL A 118 -1.91 -27.07 2.36
CA VAL A 118 -0.97 -27.75 1.45
C VAL A 118 0.44 -27.74 2.04
N GLY A 119 1.04 -28.92 2.15
CA GLY A 119 2.45 -29.07 2.52
C GLY A 119 3.37 -28.77 1.34
N TYR A 120 4.46 -28.02 1.59
CA TYR A 120 5.48 -27.81 0.57
C TYR A 120 6.36 -29.05 0.40
N VAL A 121 6.46 -29.55 -0.83
CA VAL A 121 7.43 -30.57 -1.23
C VAL A 121 8.20 -30.08 -2.46
N LYS A 122 9.53 -30.16 -2.42
CA LYS A 122 10.37 -29.68 -3.53
C LYS A 122 10.06 -30.46 -4.81
N ASN A 123 9.89 -29.73 -5.92
CA ASN A 123 9.54 -30.28 -7.24
C ASN A 123 8.19 -31.02 -7.32
N SER A 124 7.31 -30.89 -6.32
CA SER A 124 5.94 -31.40 -6.45
C SER A 124 5.07 -30.44 -7.27
N SER A 125 3.96 -30.98 -7.79
CA SER A 125 2.86 -30.13 -8.25
C SER A 125 2.21 -29.46 -7.05
N LEU A 126 1.64 -28.29 -7.28
CA LEU A 126 0.83 -27.56 -6.31
C LEU A 126 -0.63 -27.64 -6.80
N ASP A 127 -1.54 -27.99 -5.91
CA ASP A 127 -2.99 -27.97 -6.17
C ASP A 127 -3.65 -27.14 -5.07
N ILE A 128 -4.25 -26.02 -5.46
CA ILE A 128 -4.89 -25.05 -4.57
C ILE A 128 -6.25 -24.72 -5.17
N LYS A 129 -7.29 -24.97 -4.39
CA LYS A 129 -8.67 -24.69 -4.78
C LYS A 129 -8.99 -23.20 -4.72
N GLN A 130 -9.92 -22.77 -5.57
CA GLN A 130 -10.45 -21.39 -5.62
C GLN A 130 -10.92 -20.89 -4.25
N GLU A 131 -11.51 -21.76 -3.42
CA GLU A 131 -12.02 -21.39 -2.09
C GLU A 131 -10.95 -20.74 -1.19
N TYR A 132 -9.67 -21.08 -1.36
CA TYR A 132 -8.58 -20.48 -0.59
C TYR A 132 -8.21 -19.08 -1.08
N PHE A 133 -8.35 -18.81 -2.39
CA PHE A 133 -8.28 -17.45 -2.92
C PHE A 133 -9.43 -16.61 -2.38
N ASP A 134 -10.65 -17.13 -2.42
CA ASP A 134 -11.83 -16.43 -1.93
C ASP A 134 -11.72 -16.13 -0.43
N LYS A 135 -11.15 -17.06 0.35
CA LYS A 135 -10.84 -16.86 1.77
C LYS A 135 -9.82 -15.75 1.99
N MET A 136 -8.71 -15.72 1.26
CA MET A 136 -7.74 -14.62 1.39
C MET A 136 -8.33 -13.27 0.95
N ARG A 137 -9.06 -13.24 -0.17
CA ARG A 137 -9.77 -12.05 -0.66
C ARG A 137 -10.79 -11.55 0.35
N TYR A 138 -11.53 -12.42 1.01
CA TYR A 138 -12.47 -12.05 2.07
C TYR A 138 -11.79 -11.19 3.14
N TYR A 139 -10.65 -11.64 3.66
CA TYR A 139 -9.90 -10.88 4.68
C TYR A 139 -9.29 -9.60 4.12
N PHE A 140 -8.72 -9.61 2.92
CA PHE A 140 -8.17 -8.40 2.29
C PHE A 140 -9.23 -7.30 2.10
N ARG A 141 -10.47 -7.69 1.73
CA ARG A 141 -11.60 -6.77 1.57
C ARG A 141 -11.99 -6.08 2.88
N GLN A 142 -11.79 -6.70 4.03
CA GLN A 142 -12.06 -6.05 5.32
C GLN A 142 -11.19 -4.81 5.55
N PHE A 143 -10.00 -4.76 4.92
CA PHE A 143 -9.11 -3.60 4.94
C PHE A 143 -9.37 -2.60 3.81
N GLY A 144 -10.30 -2.88 2.89
CA GLY A 144 -10.55 -2.06 1.71
C GLY A 144 -9.79 -2.49 0.45
N LEU A 145 -8.99 -3.55 0.50
CA LEU A 145 -8.27 -4.06 -0.67
C LEU A 145 -9.22 -4.89 -1.55
N GLY A 146 -9.44 -4.44 -2.79
CA GLY A 146 -10.31 -5.13 -3.76
C GLY A 146 -11.79 -4.78 -3.61
N VAL A 147 -12.11 -3.72 -2.88
CA VAL A 147 -13.45 -3.09 -2.81
C VAL A 147 -13.30 -1.58 -2.92
N GLN A 148 -14.35 -0.90 -3.39
CA GLN A 148 -14.39 0.56 -3.34
C GLN A 148 -14.23 1.06 -1.90
N THR A 149 -13.42 2.11 -1.71
CA THR A 149 -13.19 2.73 -0.41
C THR A 149 -14.41 3.53 0.06
N GLY A 150 -15.26 3.94 -0.89
CA GLY A 150 -16.47 4.71 -0.63
C GLY A 150 -16.24 6.21 -0.57
N ILE A 151 -15.12 6.71 -1.11
CA ILE A 151 -14.85 8.16 -1.18
C ILE A 151 -16.01 8.90 -1.86
N ASP A 152 -16.22 10.15 -1.45
CA ASP A 152 -17.22 11.09 -1.99
C ASP A 152 -16.84 11.68 -3.35
N LEU A 153 -16.19 10.88 -4.21
CA LEU A 153 -15.83 11.23 -5.59
C LEU A 153 -16.33 10.17 -6.58
N PRO A 154 -16.69 10.56 -7.81
CA PRO A 154 -17.14 9.62 -8.83
C PRO A 154 -15.99 8.77 -9.40
N ASN A 155 -16.34 7.70 -10.09
CA ASN A 155 -15.45 6.86 -10.90
C ASN A 155 -14.37 6.08 -10.13
N GLU A 156 -14.59 5.80 -8.85
CA GLU A 156 -13.71 4.91 -8.08
C GLU A 156 -13.68 3.50 -8.67
N THR A 157 -12.48 2.97 -8.90
CA THR A 157 -12.29 1.56 -9.27
C THR A 157 -11.98 0.71 -8.04
N ALA A 158 -12.50 -0.53 -8.02
CA ALA A 158 -12.13 -1.53 -7.01
C ALA A 158 -10.77 -2.21 -7.31
N GLY A 159 -10.16 -1.91 -8.45
CA GLY A 159 -8.98 -2.60 -8.98
C GLY A 159 -9.35 -3.82 -9.84
N GLN A 160 -8.34 -4.58 -10.27
CA GLN A 160 -8.53 -5.79 -11.06
C GLN A 160 -8.40 -7.02 -10.17
N ILE A 161 -9.47 -7.83 -10.15
CA ILE A 161 -9.57 -9.07 -9.36
C ILE A 161 -9.61 -10.25 -10.34
N GLY A 162 -8.72 -11.22 -10.17
CA GLY A 162 -8.73 -12.47 -10.95
C GLY A 162 -10.09 -13.19 -10.90
N ARG A 163 -10.66 -13.52 -12.06
CA ARG A 163 -12.03 -14.10 -12.18
C ARG A 163 -12.08 -15.63 -12.12
N LYS A 164 -10.98 -16.31 -12.46
CA LYS A 164 -10.83 -17.78 -12.40
C LYS A 164 -9.37 -18.08 -12.06
N ASP A 165 -9.12 -18.42 -10.80
CA ASP A 165 -7.76 -18.62 -10.30
C ASP A 165 -7.39 -20.11 -10.45
N ASN A 166 -7.17 -20.54 -11.69
CA ASN A 166 -6.89 -21.95 -12.02
C ASN A 166 -5.39 -22.31 -11.99
N GLN A 167 -4.51 -21.35 -11.66
CA GLN A 167 -3.09 -21.59 -11.46
C GLN A 167 -2.74 -21.45 -9.98
N PRO A 168 -2.40 -22.55 -9.29
CA PRO A 168 -2.09 -22.54 -7.86
C PRO A 168 -0.95 -21.58 -7.47
N GLY A 169 -0.03 -21.28 -8.40
CA GLY A 169 1.04 -20.30 -8.20
C GLY A 169 0.52 -18.87 -7.92
N PHE A 170 -0.68 -18.51 -8.39
CA PHE A 170 -1.24 -17.19 -8.17
C PHE A 170 -1.63 -16.93 -6.71
N LEU A 171 -1.88 -17.95 -5.87
CA LEU A 171 -2.14 -17.70 -4.45
C LEU A 171 -0.87 -17.22 -3.75
N LEU A 172 0.27 -17.76 -4.16
CA LEU A 172 1.58 -17.33 -3.68
C LEU A 172 1.85 -15.89 -4.12
N ASP A 173 1.56 -15.55 -5.37
CA ASP A 173 1.72 -14.19 -5.90
C ASP A 173 0.74 -13.20 -5.23
N TYR A 174 -0.49 -13.63 -4.96
CA TYR A 174 -1.48 -12.87 -4.20
C TYR A 174 -0.98 -12.54 -2.79
N SER A 175 -0.40 -13.53 -2.10
CA SER A 175 0.12 -13.36 -0.72
C SER A 175 1.24 -12.31 -0.59
N ILE A 176 1.89 -11.97 -1.71
CA ILE A 176 2.94 -10.94 -1.78
C ILE A 176 2.51 -9.69 -2.56
N GLY A 177 1.24 -9.58 -2.96
CA GLY A 177 0.67 -8.42 -3.65
C GLY A 177 1.02 -8.29 -5.14
N GLN A 178 1.34 -9.39 -5.82
CA GLN A 178 1.70 -9.42 -7.25
C GLN A 178 0.66 -10.15 -8.12
N TYR A 179 -0.62 -10.10 -7.73
CA TYR A 179 -1.70 -10.71 -8.50
C TYR A 179 -2.87 -9.75 -8.71
N ASP A 180 -3.70 -9.54 -7.69
CA ASP A 180 -4.76 -8.53 -7.74
C ASP A 180 -4.14 -7.12 -7.67
N THR A 181 -4.75 -6.17 -8.39
CA THR A 181 -4.31 -4.77 -8.40
C THR A 181 -5.20 -3.90 -7.53
N TYR A 182 -4.62 -2.87 -6.94
CA TYR A 182 -5.34 -1.95 -6.05
C TYR A 182 -4.94 -0.50 -6.31
N THR A 183 -5.80 0.44 -5.94
CA THR A 183 -5.57 1.88 -6.10
C THR A 183 -4.66 2.43 -4.98
N PRO A 184 -3.96 3.55 -5.21
CA PRO A 184 -3.28 4.28 -4.13
C PRO A 184 -4.21 4.59 -2.95
N LEU A 185 -5.46 5.00 -3.21
CA LEU A 185 -6.44 5.29 -2.17
C LEU A 185 -6.81 4.04 -1.34
N GLN A 186 -6.99 2.87 -1.97
CA GLN A 186 -7.18 1.60 -1.25
C GLN A 186 -5.98 1.26 -0.37
N LEU A 187 -4.75 1.51 -0.85
CA LEU A 187 -3.54 1.30 -0.06
C LEU A 187 -3.49 2.21 1.18
N ALA A 188 -3.86 3.48 1.04
CA ALA A 188 -3.98 4.42 2.15
C ALA A 188 -5.06 4.00 3.16
N GLN A 189 -6.24 3.56 2.69
CA GLN A 189 -7.31 3.05 3.56
C GLN A 189 -6.89 1.77 4.32
N TYR A 190 -6.17 0.86 3.66
CA TYR A 190 -5.64 -0.36 4.28
C TYR A 190 -4.70 -0.05 5.44
N ILE A 191 -3.69 0.78 5.20
CA ILE A 191 -2.69 1.08 6.23
C ILE A 191 -3.29 1.94 7.35
N SER A 192 -4.24 2.82 7.00
CA SER A 192 -5.07 3.57 7.94
C SER A 192 -5.88 2.64 8.87
N THR A 193 -6.47 1.57 8.33
CA THR A 193 -7.22 0.57 9.11
C THR A 193 -6.34 -0.09 10.16
N ILE A 194 -5.10 -0.47 9.80
CA ILE A 194 -4.14 -1.06 10.75
C ILE A 194 -3.71 -0.02 11.80
N ALA A 195 -3.44 1.21 11.38
CA ALA A 195 -3.07 2.32 12.27
C ALA A 195 -4.17 2.59 13.32
N ASN A 196 -5.43 2.56 12.87
CA ASN A 196 -6.63 2.84 13.66
C ASN A 196 -7.18 1.61 14.40
N GLY A 197 -6.33 0.67 14.82
CA GLY A 197 -6.73 -0.47 15.64
C GLY A 197 -7.73 -1.43 14.98
N GLY A 198 -7.76 -1.47 13.65
CA GLY A 198 -8.65 -2.33 12.86
C GLY A 198 -9.94 -1.67 12.40
N TYR A 199 -10.20 -0.39 12.73
CA TYR A 199 -11.38 0.33 12.26
C TYR A 199 -11.12 0.96 10.89
N ARG A 200 -11.85 0.49 9.87
CA ARG A 200 -11.78 1.01 8.51
C ARG A 200 -12.71 2.20 8.34
N MET A 201 -12.14 3.38 8.17
CA MET A 201 -12.89 4.62 7.95
C MET A 201 -13.22 4.82 6.46
N LYS A 202 -14.40 5.35 6.18
CA LYS A 202 -14.78 5.87 4.86
C LYS A 202 -13.94 7.12 4.56
N PRO A 203 -13.17 7.19 3.46
CA PRO A 203 -12.44 8.39 3.11
C PRO A 203 -13.42 9.50 2.73
N GLN A 204 -13.17 10.72 3.18
CA GLN A 204 -14.02 11.87 2.88
C GLN A 204 -13.20 13.11 2.55
N ILE A 205 -13.59 13.82 1.49
CA ILE A 205 -13.02 15.11 1.10
C ILE A 205 -13.88 16.25 1.65
N VAL A 206 -15.20 16.14 1.56
CA VAL A 206 -16.13 17.15 2.07
C VAL A 206 -16.23 17.03 3.59
N GLN A 207 -15.95 18.14 4.29
CA GLN A 207 -16.07 18.22 5.75
C GLN A 207 -17.39 18.85 6.18
N GLU A 208 -17.81 19.91 5.50
CA GLU A 208 -19.00 20.66 5.83
C GLU A 208 -19.52 21.43 4.61
N ILE A 209 -20.82 21.69 4.62
CA ILE A 209 -21.53 22.52 3.65
C ILE A 209 -22.00 23.76 4.41
N ARG A 210 -21.74 24.95 3.83
CA ARG A 210 -22.04 26.24 4.46
C ARG A 210 -23.00 27.06 3.63
N GLU A 211 -23.73 27.96 4.30
CA GLU A 211 -24.64 28.90 3.64
C GLU A 211 -23.88 29.87 2.73
N GLN A 212 -24.54 30.33 1.68
CA GLN A 212 -24.03 31.41 0.86
C GLN A 212 -24.04 32.72 1.66
N THR A 213 -22.93 33.45 1.61
CA THR A 213 -22.83 34.80 2.18
C THR A 213 -22.94 35.85 1.07
N VAL A 214 -23.52 37.00 1.41
CA VAL A 214 -23.55 38.17 0.52
C VAL A 214 -22.23 38.96 0.55
N GLN A 215 -21.39 38.73 1.56
CA GLN A 215 -20.07 39.34 1.68
C GLN A 215 -18.98 38.37 1.19
N LYS A 216 -18.13 38.83 0.28
CA LYS A 216 -17.14 38.00 -0.43
C LYS A 216 -16.13 37.28 0.48
N ASP A 217 -15.84 37.85 1.64
CA ASP A 217 -14.83 37.36 2.57
C ASP A 217 -15.41 36.75 3.86
N GLU A 218 -16.74 36.63 3.96
CA GLU A 218 -17.39 35.96 5.08
C GLU A 218 -17.65 34.49 4.78
N VAL A 219 -17.31 33.63 5.74
CA VAL A 219 -17.63 32.21 5.70
C VAL A 219 -19.02 32.01 6.31
N GLY A 220 -19.95 31.44 5.54
CA GLY A 220 -21.33 31.23 5.97
C GLY A 220 -21.48 30.25 7.13
N LYS A 221 -22.66 30.25 7.75
CA LYS A 221 -22.99 29.30 8.81
C LYS A 221 -22.95 27.88 8.27
N VAL A 222 -22.57 26.93 9.12
CA VAL A 222 -22.58 25.51 8.77
C VAL A 222 -24.03 25.05 8.63
N VAL A 223 -24.38 24.55 7.44
CA VAL A 223 -25.67 23.93 7.13
C VAL A 223 -25.64 22.45 7.45
N GLN A 224 -24.52 21.80 7.12
CA GLN A 224 -24.35 20.37 7.30
C GLN A 224 -22.88 20.06 7.61
N SER A 225 -22.64 19.35 8.71
CA SER A 225 -21.37 18.68 9.01
C SER A 225 -21.38 17.27 8.43
N ILE A 226 -20.27 16.83 7.83
CA ILE A 226 -20.10 15.45 7.35
C ILE A 226 -19.33 14.68 8.42
N GLU A 227 -20.08 13.88 9.18
CA GLU A 227 -19.53 13.10 10.27
C GLU A 227 -18.71 11.89 9.77
N PRO A 228 -17.58 11.55 10.43
CA PRO A 228 -16.79 10.37 10.12
C PRO A 228 -17.61 9.07 10.14
N VAL A 229 -17.44 8.23 9.12
CA VAL A 229 -18.14 6.94 9.01
C VAL A 229 -17.17 5.78 9.16
N VAL A 230 -17.42 4.93 10.17
CA VAL A 230 -16.77 3.63 10.30
C VAL A 230 -17.49 2.64 9.37
N LEU A 231 -16.78 2.08 8.39
CA LEU A 231 -17.34 1.11 7.44
C LEU A 231 -17.44 -0.29 8.06
N ASN A 232 -16.37 -0.71 8.74
CA ASN A 232 -16.30 -1.94 9.51
C ASN A 232 -15.12 -1.89 10.49
N ARG A 233 -15.10 -2.81 11.45
CA ARG A 233 -13.87 -3.26 12.11
C ARG A 233 -13.44 -4.57 11.45
N ILE A 234 -12.15 -4.83 11.33
CA ILE A 234 -11.65 -6.14 10.90
C ILE A 234 -11.89 -7.19 11.99
N ASP A 235 -12.03 -8.45 11.58
CA ASP A 235 -12.30 -9.58 12.48
C ASP A 235 -11.12 -9.85 13.42
N MET A 236 -9.90 -9.53 12.97
CA MET A 236 -8.68 -9.83 13.71
C MET A 236 -8.65 -9.20 15.10
N LYS A 237 -8.16 -10.00 16.04
CA LYS A 237 -7.93 -9.58 17.43
C LYS A 237 -6.92 -8.43 17.51
N GLN A 238 -7.09 -7.60 18.54
CA GLN A 238 -6.19 -6.47 18.77
C GLN A 238 -4.72 -6.90 18.95
N GLU A 239 -4.46 -8.06 19.56
CA GLU A 239 -3.12 -8.62 19.72
C GLU A 239 -2.42 -8.86 18.37
N TYR A 240 -3.14 -9.38 17.38
CA TYR A 240 -2.63 -9.64 16.03
C TYR A 240 -2.34 -8.33 15.29
N ILE A 241 -3.21 -7.34 15.45
CA ILE A 241 -3.02 -6.00 14.89
C ILE A 241 -1.76 -5.37 15.49
N ASN A 242 -1.58 -5.44 16.81
CA ASN A 242 -0.42 -4.90 17.50
C ASN A 242 0.89 -5.59 17.05
N GLN A 243 0.85 -6.91 16.83
CA GLN A 243 1.98 -7.66 16.30
C GLN A 243 2.41 -7.15 14.90
N VAL A 244 1.44 -6.91 14.01
CA VAL A 244 1.74 -6.35 12.68
C VAL A 244 2.19 -4.89 12.75
N LYS A 245 1.61 -4.07 13.65
CA LYS A 245 2.09 -2.70 13.91
C LYS A 245 3.57 -2.72 14.34
N GLU A 246 3.95 -3.62 15.25
CA GLU A 246 5.34 -3.79 15.67
C GLU A 246 6.24 -4.21 14.50
N GLY A 247 5.79 -5.16 13.66
CA GLY A 247 6.48 -5.52 12.42
C GLY A 247 6.72 -4.31 11.51
N PHE A 248 5.70 -3.47 11.30
CA PHE A 248 5.81 -2.23 10.52
C PHE A 248 6.72 -1.18 11.14
N ARG A 249 6.81 -1.10 12.46
CA ARG A 249 7.80 -0.26 13.15
C ARG A 249 9.21 -0.75 12.83
N LYS A 250 9.47 -2.07 12.93
CA LYS A 250 10.78 -2.65 12.61
C LYS A 250 11.23 -2.38 11.18
N VAL A 251 10.30 -2.39 10.21
CA VAL A 251 10.59 -2.07 8.80
C VAL A 251 11.24 -0.69 8.64
N PHE A 252 10.78 0.32 9.39
CA PHE A 252 11.25 1.70 9.27
C PHE A 252 12.32 2.08 10.29
N GLN A 253 12.43 1.36 11.41
CA GLN A 253 13.20 1.84 12.57
C GLN A 253 14.36 0.92 12.98
N GLU A 254 14.38 -0.36 12.60
CA GLU A 254 15.32 -1.34 13.17
C GLU A 254 16.19 -2.06 12.16
N GLY A 255 17.49 -2.15 12.48
CA GLY A 255 18.45 -3.02 11.80
C GLY A 255 18.53 -2.79 10.29
N ASP A 256 18.38 -3.87 9.53
CA ASP A 256 18.33 -3.91 8.07
C ASP A 256 16.88 -3.91 7.51
N GLY A 257 15.94 -3.32 8.25
CA GLY A 257 14.58 -3.11 7.78
C GLY A 257 14.52 -2.30 6.48
N THR A 258 13.60 -2.65 5.59
CA THR A 258 13.61 -2.15 4.20
C THR A 258 13.38 -0.63 4.07
N GLY A 259 12.85 0.04 5.09
CA GLY A 259 12.66 1.50 5.11
C GLY A 259 13.61 2.24 6.07
N VAL A 260 14.51 1.55 6.77
CA VAL A 260 15.40 2.14 7.79
C VAL A 260 16.19 3.33 7.26
N ARG A 261 16.74 3.20 6.04
CA ARG A 261 17.56 4.25 5.41
C ARG A 261 16.84 5.59 5.31
N ALA A 262 15.53 5.58 5.04
CA ALA A 262 14.73 6.79 4.88
C ALA A 262 14.14 7.29 6.21
N PHE A 263 13.71 6.38 7.09
CA PHE A 263 12.78 6.72 8.17
C PHE A 263 13.33 6.62 9.60
N GLN A 264 14.47 5.95 9.84
CA GLN A 264 14.96 5.70 11.20
C GLN A 264 15.25 6.98 12.00
N LYS A 265 15.69 8.04 11.31
CA LYS A 265 16.05 9.32 11.94
C LYS A 265 14.88 10.31 12.02
N ALA A 266 13.68 9.91 11.58
CA ALA A 266 12.54 10.81 11.54
C ALA A 266 11.98 11.04 12.97
N PRO A 267 11.80 12.30 13.42
CA PRO A 267 11.40 12.60 14.79
C PRO A 267 9.96 12.15 15.12
N TYR A 268 9.11 12.06 14.10
CA TYR A 268 7.73 11.61 14.22
C TYR A 268 7.57 10.08 14.27
N LYS A 269 8.66 9.31 14.32
CA LYS A 269 8.65 7.85 14.53
C LYS A 269 7.62 7.10 13.66
N PRO A 270 7.75 7.17 12.33
CA PRO A 270 6.81 6.51 11.43
C PRO A 270 6.95 4.99 11.49
N ALA A 271 5.87 4.29 11.16
CA ALA A 271 5.84 2.85 10.91
C ALA A 271 5.17 2.57 9.56
N GLY A 272 5.58 1.49 8.89
CA GLY A 272 4.98 1.17 7.60
C GLY A 272 5.63 -0.01 6.90
N LYS A 273 5.41 -0.10 5.60
CA LYS A 273 5.87 -1.19 4.76
C LYS A 273 6.27 -0.70 3.38
N THR A 274 7.44 -1.12 2.90
CA THR A 274 7.83 -0.96 1.49
C THR A 274 7.25 -2.07 0.63
N GLY A 275 7.04 -1.79 -0.66
CA GLY A 275 6.58 -2.74 -1.66
C GLY A 275 7.33 -2.62 -2.97
N THR A 276 7.58 -3.78 -3.56
CA THR A 276 8.11 -3.96 -4.90
C THR A 276 7.27 -5.03 -5.58
N ALA A 277 6.70 -4.70 -6.74
CA ALA A 277 6.01 -5.66 -7.60
C ALA A 277 6.72 -5.72 -8.95
N GLN A 278 7.01 -6.92 -9.43
CA GLN A 278 7.48 -7.14 -10.78
C GLN A 278 6.27 -7.12 -11.70
N THR A 279 6.30 -6.31 -12.75
CA THR A 279 5.19 -6.15 -13.69
C THR A 279 5.73 -5.88 -15.10
N VAL A 280 4.83 -5.59 -16.03
CA VAL A 280 5.15 -5.24 -17.41
C VAL A 280 4.58 -3.87 -17.74
N TYR A 281 5.35 -3.07 -18.47
CA TYR A 281 4.90 -1.74 -18.89
C TYR A 281 3.65 -1.86 -19.76
N GLY A 282 2.65 -0.99 -19.55
CA GLY A 282 1.44 -0.96 -20.37
C GLY A 282 0.52 -2.19 -20.26
N GLY A 283 0.82 -3.16 -19.39
CA GLY A 283 0.03 -4.38 -19.24
C GLY A 283 0.00 -5.22 -20.53
N GLU A 284 -1.19 -5.47 -21.07
CA GLU A 284 -1.38 -6.19 -22.33
C GLU A 284 -1.26 -5.30 -23.59
N ASN A 285 -1.17 -3.97 -23.41
CA ASN A 285 -1.14 -3.03 -24.54
C ASN A 285 0.17 -3.10 -25.34
N GLU A 286 0.09 -2.81 -26.63
CA GLU A 286 1.26 -2.79 -27.54
C GLU A 286 2.32 -1.76 -27.13
N ILE A 287 1.92 -0.65 -26.48
CA ILE A 287 2.84 0.34 -25.92
C ILE A 287 3.83 -0.28 -24.90
N GLY A 288 3.46 -1.43 -24.34
CA GLY A 288 4.25 -2.24 -23.42
C GLY A 288 5.30 -3.13 -24.06
N ARG A 289 5.33 -3.23 -25.40
CA ARG A 289 6.19 -4.16 -26.13
C ARG A 289 7.47 -3.49 -26.59
N ASN A 290 8.57 -4.24 -26.58
CA ASN A 290 9.84 -3.82 -27.17
C ASN A 290 9.81 -4.01 -28.70
N ALA A 291 10.87 -3.60 -29.39
CA ALA A 291 11.00 -3.73 -30.85
C ALA A 291 10.92 -5.20 -31.35
N LYS A 292 11.09 -6.19 -30.47
CA LYS A 292 10.98 -7.63 -30.76
C LYS A 292 9.58 -8.18 -30.45
N GLY A 293 8.66 -7.35 -29.95
CA GLY A 293 7.33 -7.76 -29.53
C GLY A 293 7.25 -8.35 -28.11
N ASP A 294 8.37 -8.44 -27.38
CA ASP A 294 8.37 -8.93 -26.00
C ASP A 294 7.88 -7.86 -25.03
N ARG A 295 7.26 -8.29 -23.94
CA ARG A 295 6.83 -7.39 -22.86
C ARG A 295 8.05 -6.74 -22.20
N ARG A 296 7.99 -5.43 -21.96
CA ARG A 296 9.02 -4.71 -21.21
C ARG A 296 8.81 -4.92 -19.72
N GLU A 297 9.69 -5.69 -19.09
CA GLU A 297 9.71 -5.88 -17.64
C GLU A 297 10.00 -4.56 -16.91
N CYS A 298 9.30 -4.33 -15.81
CA CYS A 298 9.43 -3.14 -14.97
C CYS A 298 8.96 -3.43 -13.55
N TYR A 299 8.97 -2.40 -12.70
CA TYR A 299 8.58 -2.54 -11.31
C TYR A 299 7.58 -1.47 -10.90
N ASN A 300 6.63 -1.82 -10.05
CA ASN A 300 5.91 -0.84 -9.24
C ASN A 300 6.62 -0.75 -7.88
N LEU A 301 7.03 0.46 -7.51
CA LEU A 301 7.56 0.75 -6.18
C LEU A 301 6.50 1.45 -5.35
N THR A 302 6.20 0.87 -4.19
CA THR A 302 5.12 1.33 -3.33
C THR A 302 5.56 1.48 -1.90
N LEU A 303 4.89 2.35 -1.17
CA LEU A 303 5.11 2.56 0.25
C LEU A 303 3.76 2.80 0.90
N ALA A 304 3.55 2.25 2.08
CA ALA A 304 2.41 2.59 2.91
C ALA A 304 2.88 2.74 4.34
N GLY A 305 2.42 3.75 5.05
CA GLY A 305 2.79 3.93 6.45
C GLY A 305 1.85 4.86 7.19
N TYR A 306 2.16 5.06 8.45
CA TYR A 306 1.49 6.01 9.32
C TYR A 306 2.47 6.58 10.34
N ALA A 307 2.13 7.74 10.88
CA ALA A 307 2.91 8.39 11.92
C ALA A 307 2.01 9.24 12.83
N PRO A 308 2.40 9.43 14.10
CA PRO A 308 3.37 8.61 14.84
C PRO A 308 2.97 7.14 15.01
N TYR A 309 3.93 6.29 15.38
CA TYR A 309 3.67 4.87 15.65
C TYR A 309 2.64 4.64 16.78
N ASP A 310 2.81 5.36 17.89
CA ASP A 310 2.05 5.15 19.13
C ASP A 310 0.63 5.75 19.05
N ASP A 311 0.52 6.97 18.52
CA ASP A 311 -0.75 7.67 18.30
C ASP A 311 -0.86 8.21 16.87
N PRO A 312 -1.32 7.39 15.90
CA PRO A 312 -1.32 7.77 14.50
C PRO A 312 -2.25 8.95 14.20
N GLU A 313 -1.71 9.97 13.54
CA GLU A 313 -2.48 11.16 13.10
C GLU A 313 -2.55 11.30 11.57
N VAL A 314 -1.62 10.66 10.87
CA VAL A 314 -1.61 10.59 9.42
C VAL A 314 -1.22 9.19 8.96
N ALA A 315 -1.98 8.66 8.02
CA ALA A 315 -1.69 7.48 7.23
C ALA A 315 -1.47 7.90 5.77
N PHE A 316 -0.58 7.22 5.06
CA PHE A 316 -0.22 7.60 3.71
C PHE A 316 0.13 6.40 2.83
N SER A 317 0.01 6.59 1.53
CA SER A 317 0.49 5.68 0.50
C SER A 317 1.26 6.43 -0.57
N VAL A 318 2.32 5.82 -1.10
CA VAL A 318 3.04 6.27 -2.29
C VAL A 318 3.04 5.13 -3.30
N VAL A 319 2.71 5.43 -4.56
CA VAL A 319 2.74 4.44 -5.65
C VAL A 319 3.46 5.04 -6.85
N VAL A 320 4.56 4.42 -7.25
CA VAL A 320 5.40 4.83 -8.37
C VAL A 320 5.49 3.66 -9.34
N PRO A 321 4.57 3.56 -10.31
CA PRO A 321 4.51 2.42 -11.21
C PRO A 321 5.56 2.49 -12.32
N TRP A 322 5.84 1.32 -12.88
CA TRP A 322 6.64 1.11 -14.08
C TRP A 322 8.05 1.72 -14.07
N VAL A 323 8.73 1.74 -12.94
CA VAL A 323 10.14 2.09 -12.89
C VAL A 323 10.99 1.01 -13.56
N GLU A 324 12.12 1.39 -14.15
CA GLU A 324 12.99 0.46 -14.87
C GLU A 324 13.73 -0.52 -13.94
N ASN A 325 14.05 -0.08 -12.73
CA ASN A 325 14.70 -0.90 -11.71
C ASN A 325 14.15 -0.60 -10.32
N ASP A 326 14.32 -1.55 -9.41
CA ASP A 326 13.83 -1.50 -8.03
C ASP A 326 14.81 -0.86 -7.03
N LYS A 327 15.91 -0.26 -7.52
CA LYS A 327 17.00 0.26 -6.67
C LYS A 327 16.92 1.76 -6.39
N SER A 328 15.97 2.48 -6.99
CA SER A 328 15.91 3.94 -6.92
C SER A 328 15.60 4.48 -5.52
N GLY A 329 14.78 3.78 -4.72
CA GLY A 329 14.31 4.26 -3.42
C GLY A 329 13.25 5.39 -3.50
N ILE A 330 12.81 5.75 -4.71
CA ILE A 330 11.96 6.93 -4.98
C ILE A 330 10.66 6.97 -4.18
N ASN A 331 10.02 5.82 -3.95
CA ASN A 331 8.82 5.70 -3.11
C ASN A 331 9.09 6.09 -1.65
N SER A 332 10.28 5.78 -1.14
CA SER A 332 10.71 6.12 0.22
C SER A 332 11.10 7.58 0.35
N ASP A 333 11.77 8.14 -0.66
CA ASP A 333 12.13 9.55 -0.69
C ASP A 333 10.87 10.43 -0.74
N ILE A 334 9.93 10.14 -1.65
CA ILE A 334 8.63 10.83 -1.71
C ILE A 334 7.89 10.69 -0.37
N GLY A 335 7.83 9.47 0.19
CA GLY A 335 7.16 9.23 1.47
C GLY A 335 7.76 10.03 2.63
N LYS A 336 9.09 10.19 2.65
CA LYS A 336 9.80 10.98 3.64
C LYS A 336 9.48 12.47 3.50
N GLU A 337 9.54 13.00 2.28
CA GLU A 337 9.28 14.42 2.02
C GLU A 337 7.85 14.83 2.38
N VAL A 338 6.85 14.01 2.05
CA VAL A 338 5.44 14.35 2.37
C VAL A 338 5.14 14.28 3.86
N LEU A 339 5.76 13.35 4.59
CA LEU A 339 5.65 13.32 6.05
C LEU A 339 6.37 14.50 6.69
N ASP A 340 7.59 14.83 6.25
CA ASP A 340 8.32 16.00 6.73
C ASP A 340 7.50 17.28 6.54
N ALA A 341 6.93 17.47 5.35
CA ALA A 341 6.06 18.61 5.06
C ALA A 341 4.83 18.65 5.99
N TYR A 342 4.19 17.51 6.26
CA TYR A 342 3.05 17.43 7.17
C TYR A 342 3.42 17.87 8.59
N PHE A 343 4.50 17.32 9.15
CA PHE A 343 4.92 17.63 10.52
C PHE A 343 5.47 19.06 10.64
N ASP A 344 6.13 19.58 9.60
CA ASP A 344 6.56 20.98 9.55
C ASP A 344 5.37 21.95 9.51
N LEU A 345 4.35 21.67 8.69
CA LEU A 345 3.12 22.46 8.64
C LEU A 345 2.36 22.42 9.96
N LYS A 346 2.32 21.25 10.61
CA LYS A 346 1.72 21.11 11.94
C LYS A 346 2.46 21.95 12.97
N ASN A 347 3.79 21.89 13.00
CA ASN A 347 4.61 22.68 13.93
C ASN A 347 4.39 24.19 13.70
N LYS A 348 4.40 24.66 12.45
CA LYS A 348 4.12 26.08 12.12
C LYS A 348 2.74 26.54 12.59
N ARG A 349 1.71 25.70 12.43
CA ARG A 349 0.34 25.99 12.93
C ARG A 349 0.30 26.09 14.46
N LEU A 350 1.09 25.28 15.16
CA LEU A 350 1.18 25.32 16.63
C LEU A 350 1.99 26.51 17.15
N THR A 351 3.03 26.95 16.43
CA THR A 351 3.90 28.07 16.83
C THR A 351 3.40 29.44 16.34
N GLY A 352 2.37 29.49 15.48
CA GLY A 352 1.84 30.73 14.91
C GLY A 352 2.70 31.32 13.79
N GLU A 353 3.68 30.57 13.26
CA GLU A 353 4.47 30.99 12.11
C GLU A 353 3.66 30.82 10.82
N ALA A 354 3.43 31.92 10.08
CA ALA A 354 2.73 31.86 8.80
C ALA A 354 3.48 30.96 7.79
N PRO A 355 2.77 30.15 6.98
CA PRO A 355 3.41 29.38 5.92
C PRO A 355 4.07 30.34 4.93
N LYS A 356 5.40 30.27 4.79
CA LYS A 356 6.09 30.89 3.65
C LYS A 356 5.69 30.15 2.38
N THR A 357 4.72 30.68 1.64
CA THR A 357 4.48 30.28 0.26
C THR A 357 5.69 30.74 -0.56
N ASP A 358 6.58 29.81 -0.86
CA ASP A 358 7.73 30.09 -1.73
C ASP A 358 7.23 30.08 -3.18
N VAL A 359 6.74 31.24 -3.63
CA VAL A 359 6.28 31.48 -5.02
C VAL A 359 7.48 31.70 -5.96
N SER A 360 8.71 31.38 -5.53
CA SER A 360 9.93 31.74 -6.25
C SER A 360 10.60 30.59 -7.02
N LYS A 361 9.84 29.68 -7.63
CA LYS A 361 10.37 28.72 -8.63
C LYS A 361 9.42 28.47 -9.81
N GLU A 362 8.90 29.53 -10.38
CA GLU A 362 8.46 29.54 -11.78
C GLU A 362 9.17 30.69 -12.50
N LYS A 363 10.34 30.40 -13.07
CA LYS A 363 10.94 31.11 -14.20
C LYS A 363 11.73 30.13 -15.04
#